data_AF-A0A959QBF7-F1
#
_entry.id   AF-A0A959QBF7-F1
#
_cell.length_a   1.000
_cell.length_b   1.000
_cell.length_c   1.000
_cell.angle_alpha   90.00
_cell.angle_beta   90.00
_cell.angle_gamma   90.00
#
_symmetry.space_group_name_H-M   'P 1'
#
loop_
_entity.id
_entity.type
_entity.pdbx_description
1 polymer ?
#
loop_
_entity_poly.entity_id
_entity_poly.type
_entity_poly.pdbx_seq_one_letter_code
_entity_poly.pdbx_strand_id
1 'polypeptide(L)'
;MSNPTLDPNKIKSKPLPASLRSIIERLEGVRKFAPSQVRKIILEAGVEPKDLQPWADFDHPAEDSYGRKLVYKGDNFEIMVMSWRPGDISTIHDHGHTQWGCVQVFGPAEHATFRLEDDQITTLSRVLL
;
A
#
# COMPACT_ATOMS: atom_id res chain seq x y z
N MET A 1 -24.49 -20.92 14.83
CA MET A 1 -23.69 -20.04 13.95
C MET A 1 -23.25 -18.85 14.78
N SER A 2 -22.02 -18.88 15.27
CA SER A 2 -21.46 -17.84 16.16
C SER A 2 -20.82 -16.74 15.32
N ASN A 3 -21.26 -15.50 15.51
CA ASN A 3 -20.59 -14.31 14.96
C ASN A 3 -19.13 -14.29 15.44
N PRO A 4 -18.13 -14.05 14.57
CA PRO A 4 -16.79 -13.77 15.03
C PRO A 4 -16.83 -12.45 15.81
N THR A 5 -16.65 -12.57 17.12
CA THR A 5 -16.62 -11.43 18.04
C THR A 5 -15.28 -10.77 17.86
N LEU A 6 -15.26 -9.54 17.36
CA LEU A 6 -14.04 -8.74 17.28
C LEU A 6 -13.51 -8.52 18.70
N ASP A 7 -12.24 -8.87 18.91
CA ASP A 7 -11.52 -8.73 20.17
C ASP A 7 -11.42 -7.25 20.57
N PRO A 8 -12.06 -6.82 21.66
CA PRO A 8 -12.12 -5.42 22.07
C PRO A 8 -10.79 -4.87 22.63
N ASN A 9 -9.74 -5.69 22.75
CA ASN A 9 -8.43 -5.27 23.28
C ASN A 9 -7.36 -4.98 22.21
N LYS A 10 -7.67 -5.02 20.92
CA LYS A 10 -6.75 -4.55 19.88
C LYS A 10 -6.97 -3.06 19.56
N ILE A 11 -6.07 -2.27 20.14
CA ILE A 11 -5.69 -0.90 19.75
C ILE A 11 -6.69 0.17 20.22
N LYS A 12 -6.24 1.04 21.14
CA LYS A 12 -6.72 2.44 21.21
C LYS A 12 -6.30 3.14 19.90
N SER A 13 -6.90 2.77 18.77
CA SER A 13 -6.55 3.34 17.49
C SER A 13 -7.21 4.71 17.40
N LYS A 14 -6.42 5.73 17.05
CA LYS A 14 -7.01 6.97 16.53
C LYS A 14 -8.03 6.59 15.44
N PRO A 15 -9.19 7.26 15.38
CA PRO A 15 -10.20 6.94 14.38
C PRO A 15 -9.58 7.03 12.97
N LEU A 16 -9.77 5.98 12.16
CA LEU A 16 -9.31 5.95 10.78
C LEU A 16 -9.93 7.13 10.00
N PRO A 17 -9.15 7.85 9.18
CA PRO A 17 -9.66 8.83 8.23
C PRO A 17 -10.79 8.23 7.37
N ALA A 18 -11.77 9.06 7.00
CA ALA A 18 -12.94 8.62 6.25
C ALA A 18 -12.56 8.01 4.89
N SER A 19 -11.53 8.53 4.24
CA SER A 19 -10.98 8.03 2.97
C SER A 19 -10.49 6.58 3.11
N LEU A 20 -9.64 6.30 4.10
CA LEU A 20 -9.12 4.96 4.36
C LEU A 20 -10.22 3.99 4.80
N ARG A 21 -11.18 4.47 5.61
CA ARG A 21 -12.34 3.66 6.00
C ARG A 21 -13.19 3.25 4.80
N SER A 22 -13.46 4.19 3.89
CA SER A 22 -14.20 3.93 2.65
C SER A 22 -13.52 2.85 1.79
N ILE A 23 -12.18 2.87 1.70
CA ILE A 23 -11.42 1.82 1.00
C ILE A 23 -11.63 0.48 1.70
N ILE A 24 -11.42 0.41 3.01
CA ILE A 24 -11.54 -0.82 3.79
C ILE A 24 -12.95 -1.42 3.64
N GLU A 25 -13.99 -0.62 3.89
CA GLU A 25 -15.39 -1.08 3.81
C GLU A 25 -15.77 -1.62 2.43
N ARG A 26 -15.16 -1.11 1.36
CA ARG A 26 -15.42 -1.56 -0.02
C ARG A 26 -14.62 -2.78 -0.45
N LEU A 27 -13.49 -3.05 0.22
CA LEU A 27 -12.65 -4.21 -0.05
C LEU A 27 -12.98 -5.39 0.90
N GLU A 28 -13.50 -5.11 2.08
CA GLU A 28 -13.77 -6.14 3.08
C GLU A 28 -14.79 -7.17 2.58
N GLY A 29 -14.55 -8.45 2.88
CA GLY A 29 -15.41 -9.56 2.47
C GLY A 29 -15.37 -9.92 0.98
N VAL A 30 -14.65 -9.16 0.15
CA VAL A 30 -14.45 -9.48 -1.27
C VAL A 30 -13.23 -10.38 -1.43
N ARG A 31 -13.43 -11.53 -2.09
CA ARG A 31 -12.38 -12.58 -2.25
C ARG A 31 -11.48 -12.40 -3.47
N LYS A 32 -11.98 -11.72 -4.51
CA LYS A 32 -11.25 -11.51 -5.76
C LYS A 32 -11.56 -10.12 -6.29
N PHE A 33 -10.52 -9.40 -6.69
CA PHE A 33 -10.63 -8.08 -7.28
C PHE A 33 -9.96 -8.05 -8.65
N ALA A 34 -10.56 -7.31 -9.58
CA ALA A 34 -9.82 -6.83 -10.74
C ALA A 34 -8.99 -5.59 -10.33
N PRO A 35 -7.75 -5.43 -10.80
CA PRO A 35 -6.93 -4.24 -10.50
C PRO A 35 -7.62 -2.91 -10.82
N SER A 36 -8.41 -2.88 -11.90
CA SER A 36 -9.19 -1.69 -12.29
C SER A 36 -10.27 -1.31 -11.26
N GLN A 37 -10.88 -2.28 -10.58
CA GLN A 37 -11.86 -2.04 -9.52
C GLN A 37 -11.18 -1.40 -8.31
N VAL A 38 -10.02 -1.92 -7.88
CA VAL A 38 -9.29 -1.39 -6.73
C VAL A 38 -8.73 0.00 -7.02
N ARG A 39 -8.21 0.23 -8.23
CA ARG A 39 -7.82 1.58 -8.67
C ARG A 39 -8.98 2.57 -8.57
N LYS A 40 -10.17 2.18 -9.05
CA LYS A 40 -11.37 3.02 -8.96
C LYS A 40 -11.74 3.30 -7.51
N ILE A 41 -11.69 2.29 -6.64
CA ILE A 41 -11.99 2.43 -5.21
C ILE A 41 -11.07 3.46 -4.55
N ILE A 42 -9.77 3.36 -4.80
CA ILE A 42 -8.75 4.24 -4.21
C ILE A 42 -8.95 5.68 -4.69
N LEU A 43 -9.17 5.89 -6.00
CA LEU A 43 -9.39 7.23 -6.55
C LEU A 43 -10.66 7.89 -6.01
N GLU A 44 -11.75 7.13 -5.89
CA GLU A 44 -13.03 7.64 -5.35
C GLU A 44 -12.96 7.94 -3.85
N ALA A 45 -12.07 7.27 -3.12
CA ALA A 45 -11.90 7.52 -1.69
C ALA A 45 -11.27 8.88 -1.38
N GLY A 46 -10.63 9.53 -2.37
CA GLY A 46 -10.07 10.87 -2.23
C GLY A 46 -9.03 10.97 -1.12
N VAL A 47 -8.14 9.98 -1.01
CA VAL A 47 -7.06 9.97 0.00
C VAL A 47 -6.16 11.18 -0.19
N GLU A 48 -5.91 11.91 0.90
CA GLU A 48 -4.99 13.04 0.94
C GLU A 48 -3.75 12.72 1.80
N PRO A 49 -2.60 13.40 1.59
CA PRO A 49 -1.40 13.18 2.40
C PRO A 49 -1.64 13.29 3.92
N LYS A 50 -2.55 14.18 4.35
CA LYS A 50 -2.90 14.38 5.77
C LYS A 50 -3.54 13.13 6.40
N ASP A 51 -4.22 12.31 5.61
CA ASP A 51 -4.85 11.07 6.07
C ASP A 51 -3.80 10.01 6.43
N LEU A 52 -2.62 10.10 5.82
CA LEU A 52 -1.54 9.12 5.98
C LEU A 52 -0.55 9.49 7.09
N GLN A 53 -0.54 10.75 7.52
CA GLN A 53 0.40 11.29 8.54
C GLN A 53 0.51 10.43 9.81
N PRO A 54 -0.55 9.82 10.36
CA PRO A 54 -0.41 8.98 11.56
C PRO A 54 0.48 7.74 11.38
N TRP A 55 0.75 7.33 10.13
CA TRP A 55 1.60 6.19 9.77
C TRP A 55 2.85 6.61 8.98
N ALA A 56 3.08 7.91 8.80
CA ALA A 56 4.29 8.40 8.17
C ALA A 56 5.50 8.08 9.08
N ASP A 57 6.55 7.52 8.48
CA ASP A 57 7.77 7.13 9.18
C ASP A 57 8.98 7.49 8.34
N PHE A 58 9.46 8.72 8.49
CA PHE A 58 10.64 9.19 7.78
C PHE A 58 11.94 8.94 8.56
N ASP A 59 11.91 8.51 9.83
CA ASP A 59 13.13 8.21 10.61
C ASP A 59 13.42 6.70 10.58
N HIS A 60 13.32 6.10 9.38
CA HIS A 60 13.65 4.70 9.17
C HIS A 60 15.17 4.47 9.11
N PRO A 61 15.66 3.27 9.50
CA PRO A 61 17.04 2.88 9.28
C PRO A 61 17.47 2.99 7.81
N ALA A 62 18.73 3.34 7.58
CA ALA A 62 19.29 3.42 6.22
C ALA A 62 19.28 2.06 5.49
N GLU A 63 19.40 0.97 6.24
CA GLU A 63 19.33 -0.41 5.74
C GLU A 63 17.95 -0.80 5.20
N ASP A 64 16.88 -0.19 5.70
CA ASP A 64 15.51 -0.43 5.23
C ASP A 64 15.20 0.38 3.95
N SER A 65 16.01 1.40 3.68
CA SER A 65 15.87 2.41 2.63
C SER A 65 14.58 3.24 2.62
N TYR A 66 13.46 2.80 3.18
CA TYR A 66 12.23 3.60 3.29
C TYR A 66 11.37 3.11 4.46
N GLY A 67 10.54 3.98 5.03
CA GLY A 67 9.65 3.63 6.13
C GLY A 67 8.42 2.87 5.65
N ARG A 68 8.02 1.81 6.36
CA ARG A 68 6.84 1.02 6.03
C ARG A 68 5.99 0.75 7.27
N LYS A 69 4.75 1.24 7.27
CA LYS A 69 3.79 1.03 8.36
C LYS A 69 2.51 0.38 7.86
N LEU A 70 2.07 -0.65 8.56
CA LEU A 70 0.77 -1.30 8.34
C LEU A 70 -0.34 -0.38 8.88
N VAL A 71 -1.28 0.00 8.02
CA VAL A 71 -2.49 0.73 8.40
C VAL A 71 -3.60 -0.24 8.78
N TYR A 72 -3.82 -1.24 7.92
CA TYR A 72 -4.91 -2.19 8.05
C TYR A 72 -4.52 -3.53 7.43
N LYS A 73 -4.96 -4.61 8.07
CA LYS A 73 -4.83 -5.98 7.57
C LYS A 73 -6.21 -6.62 7.56
N GLY A 74 -6.73 -6.83 6.35
CA GLY A 74 -7.93 -7.62 6.11
C GLY A 74 -7.57 -9.06 5.76
N ASP A 75 -8.57 -9.85 5.40
CA ASP A 75 -8.38 -11.26 5.04
C ASP A 75 -7.63 -11.43 3.70
N ASN A 76 -7.89 -10.54 2.73
CA ASN A 76 -7.39 -10.67 1.34
C ASN A 76 -6.51 -9.50 0.88
N PHE A 77 -6.27 -8.51 1.74
CA PHE A 77 -5.49 -7.32 1.39
C PHE A 77 -4.86 -6.68 2.63
N GLU A 78 -3.77 -5.94 2.39
CA GLU A 78 -3.13 -5.09 3.40
C GLU A 78 -3.07 -3.65 2.85
N ILE A 79 -3.30 -2.66 3.70
CA ILE A 79 -3.07 -1.24 3.39
C ILE A 79 -1.84 -0.80 4.17
N MET A 80 -0.89 -0.20 3.46
CA MET A 80 0.37 0.24 4.03
C MET A 80 0.66 1.68 3.62
N VAL A 81 1.32 2.42 4.51
CA VAL A 81 1.94 3.70 4.20
C VAL A 81 3.44 3.48 4.05
N MET A 82 3.96 3.89 2.91
CA MET A 82 5.39 3.86 2.58
C MET A 82 5.89 5.31 2.56
N SER A 83 6.93 5.58 3.33
CA SER A 83 7.47 6.94 3.55
C SER A 83 8.88 6.99 2.98
N TRP A 84 9.12 7.94 2.07
CA TRP A 84 10.36 8.04 1.30
C TRP A 84 10.98 9.43 1.48
N ARG A 85 12.26 9.48 1.82
CA ARG A 85 13.11 10.66 1.73
C ARG A 85 13.77 10.76 0.34
N PRO A 86 14.25 11.95 -0.04
CA PRO A 86 15.08 12.09 -1.23
C PRO A 86 16.30 11.16 -1.16
N GLY A 87 16.45 10.30 -2.17
CA GLY A 87 17.53 9.30 -2.25
C GLY A 87 17.11 7.89 -1.86
N ASP A 88 15.94 7.72 -1.22
CA ASP A 88 15.40 6.41 -0.90
C ASP A 88 15.00 5.66 -2.17
N ILE A 89 15.26 4.37 -2.20
CA ILE A 89 14.94 3.49 -3.32
C ILE A 89 14.42 2.14 -2.81
N SER A 90 13.62 1.46 -3.63
CA SER A 90 13.41 0.03 -3.43
C SER A 90 14.41 -0.76 -4.27
N THR A 91 14.70 -1.98 -3.86
CA THR A 91 15.35 -2.95 -4.75
C THR A 91 14.41 -3.31 -5.90
N ILE A 92 14.94 -3.88 -6.98
CA ILE A 92 14.08 -4.54 -7.98
C ILE A 92 13.48 -5.78 -7.29
N HIS A 93 12.15 -5.86 -7.22
CA HIS A 93 11.44 -6.95 -6.56
C HIS A 93 10.13 -7.27 -7.28
N ASP A 94 9.63 -8.48 -7.07
CA ASP A 94 8.26 -8.85 -7.38
C ASP A 94 7.37 -8.72 -6.13
N HIS A 95 6.10 -9.07 -6.27
CA HIS A 95 5.12 -9.00 -5.18
C HIS A 95 5.01 -10.34 -4.41
N GLY A 96 5.96 -11.27 -4.61
CA GLY A 96 6.01 -12.59 -3.99
C GLY A 96 4.72 -13.40 -4.21
N HIS A 97 4.13 -13.87 -3.12
CA HIS A 97 2.87 -14.62 -3.15
C HIS A 97 1.63 -13.75 -3.42
N THR A 98 1.76 -12.42 -3.33
CA THR A 98 0.68 -11.51 -3.72
C THR A 98 0.72 -11.26 -5.23
N GLN A 99 -0.43 -11.34 -5.89
CA GLN A 99 -0.48 -11.32 -7.35
C GLN A 99 -0.17 -9.93 -7.95
N TRP A 100 -0.51 -8.86 -7.23
CA TRP A 100 -0.34 -7.48 -7.66
C TRP A 100 -0.56 -6.52 -6.47
N GLY A 101 -0.06 -5.29 -6.60
CA GLY A 101 -0.34 -4.17 -5.69
C GLY A 101 -0.95 -2.97 -6.41
N CYS A 102 -1.61 -2.08 -5.68
CA CYS A 102 -2.02 -0.77 -6.18
C CYS A 102 -1.37 0.32 -5.34
N VAL A 103 -0.72 1.28 -6.00
CA VAL A 103 0.06 2.33 -5.35
C VAL A 103 -0.52 3.69 -5.74
N GLN A 104 -0.76 4.54 -4.75
CA GLN A 104 -1.04 5.97 -4.92
C GLN A 104 0.13 6.74 -4.31
N VAL A 105 0.79 7.57 -5.13
CA VAL A 105 1.99 8.31 -4.75
C VAL A 105 1.62 9.77 -4.45
N PHE A 106 2.23 10.33 -3.41
CA PHE A 106 2.14 11.74 -3.08
C PHE A 106 3.55 12.34 -3.04
N GLY A 107 3.79 13.33 -3.92
CA GLY A 107 5.14 13.87 -4.15
C GLY A 107 5.86 13.18 -5.32
N PRO A 108 7.04 13.68 -5.70
CA PRO A 108 7.77 13.16 -6.85
C PRO A 108 8.31 11.76 -6.58
N ALA A 109 8.13 10.84 -7.53
CA ALA A 109 8.77 9.53 -7.50
C ALA A 109 9.17 9.08 -8.90
N GLU A 110 10.17 8.21 -9.00
CA GLU A 110 10.41 7.44 -10.22
C GLU A 110 9.87 6.03 -10.04
N HIS A 111 9.10 5.55 -11.01
CA HIS A 111 8.63 4.18 -11.05
C HIS A 111 9.16 3.49 -12.32
N ALA A 112 9.90 2.40 -12.11
CA ALA A 112 10.45 1.58 -13.18
C ALA A 112 9.90 0.15 -13.11
N THR A 113 9.62 -0.42 -14.28
CA THR A 113 9.18 -1.82 -14.42
C THR A 113 10.22 -2.61 -15.21
N PHE A 114 10.40 -3.86 -14.83
CA PHE A 114 11.45 -4.72 -15.35
C PHE A 114 10.87 -6.05 -15.80
N ARG A 115 11.58 -6.72 -16.70
CA ARG A 115 11.32 -8.08 -17.17
C ARG A 115 12.55 -8.92 -16.87
N LEU A 116 12.32 -10.11 -16.30
CA LEU A 116 13.33 -11.13 -16.10
C LEU A 116 13.05 -12.29 -17.08
N GLU A 117 13.91 -12.47 -18.06
CA GLU A 117 13.86 -13.57 -19.05
C GLU A 117 15.29 -14.07 -19.27
N ASP A 118 15.51 -15.39 -19.30
CA ASP A 118 16.83 -16.02 -19.49
C ASP A 118 17.96 -15.46 -18.58
N ASP A 119 17.64 -15.29 -17.28
CA ASP A 119 18.53 -14.68 -16.27
C ASP A 119 18.99 -13.25 -16.59
N GLN A 120 18.31 -12.57 -17.52
CA GLN A 120 18.57 -11.17 -17.88
C GLN A 120 17.44 -10.26 -17.44
N ILE A 121 17.80 -9.15 -16.81
CA ILE A 121 16.87 -8.09 -16.43
C ILE A 121 16.89 -6.99 -17.49
N THR A 122 15.73 -6.69 -18.06
CA THR A 122 15.52 -5.58 -18.99
C THR A 122 14.55 -4.57 -18.41
N THR A 123 14.84 -3.27 -18.57
CA THR A 123 13.90 -2.20 -18.19
C THR A 123 12.81 -2.08 -19.25
N LEU A 124 11.55 -2.23 -18.87
CA LEU A 124 10.39 -2.10 -19.76
C LEU A 124 9.86 -0.66 -19.82
N SER A 125 9.84 0.02 -18.67
CA SER A 125 9.34 1.39 -18.55
C SER A 125 10.00 2.07 -17.36
N ARG A 126 10.17 3.39 -17.45
CA ARG A 126 10.63 4.27 -16.37
C ARG A 126 9.87 5.59 -16.50
N VAL A 127 9.14 5.97 -15.46
CA VAL A 127 8.24 7.13 -15.47
C VAL A 127 8.43 7.94 -14.20
N LEU A 128 8.45 9.26 -14.34
CA LEU A 128 8.35 10.20 -13.22
C LEU A 128 6.86 10.39 -12.89
N LEU A 129 6.50 10.09 -11.63
CA LEU A 129 5.16 10.21 -11.05
C LEU A 129 5.02 11.51 -10.25
#